data_AF-A0A7J9FKK0-F1
#
_entry.id   AF-A0A7J9FKK0-F1
#
_cell.length_a   1.000
_cell.length_b   1.000
_cell.length_c   1.000
_cell.angle_alpha   90.00
_cell.angle_beta   90.00
_cell.angle_gamma   90.00
#
_symmetry.space_group_name_H-M   'P 1'
#
loop_
_entity.id
_entity.type
_entity.pdbx_description
1 polymer ?
#
loop_
_entity_poly.entity_id
_entity_poly.type
_entity_poly.pdbx_seq_one_letter_code
_entity_poly.pdbx_strand_id
1 'polypeptide(L)'
;MSNAWKQIHRMKRFTVRATTTPEYHRWWSKRINDNILEPREECVRSIEEHLQVVPSELDIIKQDFEKKSSELGKKIEQLEEEKMRLGLDVDIHKMEAEKLRKGKNNVEEDLDSLKMDYKKLRLSIRTACLGKTSEQWRQEIKEEKIKADQWEKKFQDAQGRESALEKSLLKCRNEEAILKARVKEIERSLHLCRSRNSMNELRASLSKIEELKEKIGELEDALQIRDRDYIMGEAVTQAREVADHLQTLAVQADILSLKYESESSRGRELASLLMRVKALSINAKSYM
;
A
#
# COMPACT_ATOMS: atom_id res chain seq x y z
N MET A 1 4.28 -89.16 15.48
CA MET A 1 4.18 -90.01 14.27
C MET A 1 4.81 -91.39 14.52
N SER A 2 4.22 -92.25 15.37
CA SER A 2 4.86 -93.52 15.79
C SER A 2 3.94 -94.76 15.68
N ASN A 3 2.76 -94.64 15.05
CA ASN A 3 1.79 -95.74 14.92
C ASN A 3 1.80 -96.47 13.57
N ALA A 4 2.43 -95.93 12.52
CA ALA A 4 2.53 -96.62 11.22
C ALA A 4 3.63 -97.70 11.19
N TRP A 5 4.68 -97.56 12.00
CA TRP A 5 5.85 -98.46 11.97
C TRP A 5 5.58 -99.82 12.65
N LYS A 6 4.66 -99.88 13.63
CA LYS A 6 4.27 -101.13 14.32
C LYS A 6 3.36 -102.04 13.49
N GLN A 7 2.72 -101.52 12.44
CA GLN A 7 1.73 -102.28 11.65
C GLN A 7 2.40 -103.09 10.51
N ILE A 8 3.48 -102.56 9.91
CA ILE A 8 4.19 -103.23 8.80
C ILE A 8 5.02 -104.44 9.28
N HIS A 9 5.55 -104.40 10.51
CA HIS A 9 6.32 -105.53 11.07
C HIS A 9 5.46 -106.72 11.55
N ARG A 10 4.15 -106.55 11.73
CA ARG A 10 3.25 -107.65 12.13
C ARG A 10 2.72 -108.48 10.95
N MET A 11 2.66 -107.93 9.73
CA MET A 11 2.18 -108.67 8.56
C MET A 11 3.24 -109.56 7.88
N LYS A 12 4.52 -109.48 8.23
CA LYS A 12 5.58 -110.32 7.61
C LYS A 12 5.95 -111.60 8.37
N ARG A 13 5.44 -111.82 9.60
CA ARG A 13 5.66 -113.07 10.35
C ARG A 13 4.60 -114.14 10.12
N PHE A 14 3.45 -113.79 9.52
CA PHE A 14 2.35 -114.74 9.30
C PHE A 14 2.29 -115.34 7.88
N THR A 15 2.94 -114.73 6.88
CA THR A 15 2.82 -115.12 5.46
C THR A 15 4.06 -115.81 4.86
N VAL A 16 5.06 -116.15 5.67
CA VAL A 16 6.29 -116.87 5.23
C VAL A 16 6.35 -118.32 5.77
N ARG A 17 5.23 -118.85 6.30
CA ARG A 17 5.12 -120.26 6.74
C ARG A 17 4.02 -121.05 6.01
N ALA A 18 3.73 -120.71 4.75
CA ALA A 18 2.73 -121.41 3.94
C ALA A 18 3.21 -121.80 2.52
N THR A 19 4.51 -121.70 2.25
CA THR A 19 5.13 -122.20 1.00
C THR A 19 6.31 -123.11 1.33
N THR A 20 6.08 -124.08 2.21
CA THR A 20 6.95 -125.24 2.36
C THR A 20 6.27 -126.40 1.64
N THR A 21 6.83 -126.78 0.50
CA THR A 21 6.37 -127.89 -0.34
C THR A 21 6.30 -129.20 0.48
N PRO A 22 5.27 -130.06 0.29
CA PRO A 22 5.06 -131.29 1.07
C PRO A 22 6.19 -132.33 0.97
N GLU A 23 7.11 -132.16 0.03
CA GLU A 23 8.23 -133.07 -0.24
C GLU A 23 9.38 -132.95 0.78
N TYR A 24 9.58 -131.79 1.40
CA TYR A 24 10.69 -131.55 2.33
C TYR A 24 10.55 -132.35 3.65
N HIS A 25 9.33 -132.51 4.16
CA HIS A 25 9.06 -133.32 5.36
C HIS A 25 9.17 -134.84 5.10
N ARG A 26 8.91 -135.29 3.87
CA ARG A 26 9.07 -136.69 3.43
C ARG A 26 10.55 -137.06 3.26
N TRP A 27 11.37 -136.11 2.83
CA TRP A 27 12.83 -136.24 2.74
C TRP A 27 13.51 -136.30 4.12
N TRP A 28 13.04 -135.49 5.08
CA TRP A 28 13.59 -135.47 6.45
C TRP A 28 13.27 -136.72 7.29
N SER A 29 12.12 -137.34 7.06
CA SER A 29 11.69 -138.54 7.83
C SER A 29 12.43 -139.83 7.43
N LYS A 30 13.22 -139.83 6.35
CA LYS A 30 13.88 -141.02 5.79
C LYS A 30 15.38 -141.15 6.14
N ARG A 31 15.93 -140.28 6.98
CA ARG A 31 17.38 -140.26 7.36
C ARG A 31 17.66 -140.45 8.85
N ILE A 32 16.67 -140.89 9.63
CA ILE A 32 16.86 -141.16 11.06
C ILE A 32 16.93 -142.69 11.22
N ASN A 33 18.11 -143.16 11.62
CA ASN A 33 18.56 -144.55 11.79
C ASN A 33 18.89 -145.32 10.51
N ASP A 34 20.18 -145.38 10.18
CA ASP A 34 20.95 -146.63 10.10
C ASP A 34 22.45 -146.30 10.07
N ASN A 35 23.06 -146.22 11.26
CA ASN A 35 24.51 -146.37 11.42
C ASN A 35 24.75 -147.70 12.17
N ILE A 36 24.98 -148.76 11.42
CA ILE A 36 25.77 -149.91 11.88
C ILE A 36 26.84 -150.18 10.81
N LEU A 37 28.09 -150.10 11.23
CA LEU A 37 29.30 -150.40 10.47
C LEU A 37 29.45 -151.91 10.33
N GLU A 38 29.81 -152.40 9.14
CA GLU A 38 30.70 -153.57 9.03
C GLU A 38 31.53 -153.57 7.72
N PRO A 39 32.84 -153.89 7.75
CA PRO A 39 33.80 -153.60 6.69
C PRO A 39 34.13 -154.81 5.80
N ARG A 40 34.52 -154.59 4.55
CA ARG A 40 35.31 -155.56 3.75
C ARG A 40 36.38 -154.88 2.90
N GLU A 41 37.61 -155.08 3.38
CA GLU A 41 38.91 -155.31 2.74
C GLU A 41 39.14 -155.10 1.23
N GLU A 42 40.31 -154.47 1.01
CA GLU A 42 41.20 -154.46 -0.15
C GLU A 42 40.91 -153.52 -1.33
N CYS A 43 41.53 -152.33 -1.31
CA CYS A 43 42.73 -152.13 -2.13
C CYS A 43 43.47 -150.83 -1.75
N VAL A 44 44.74 -150.97 -1.41
CA VAL A 44 45.70 -149.91 -1.06
C VAL A 44 46.05 -149.07 -2.29
N ARG A 45 45.74 -147.76 -2.25
CA ARG A 45 46.46 -146.70 -2.99
C ARG A 45 46.35 -145.36 -2.22
N SER A 46 47.50 -144.70 -2.05
CA SER A 46 47.77 -143.62 -1.09
C SER A 46 47.01 -142.30 -1.36
N ILE A 47 46.43 -141.76 -0.29
CA ILE A 47 45.60 -140.53 -0.18
C ILE A 47 46.35 -139.22 -0.50
N GLU A 48 47.68 -139.27 -0.64
CA GLU A 48 48.53 -138.08 -0.73
C GLU A 48 48.44 -137.33 -2.07
N GLU A 49 47.89 -137.96 -3.12
CA GLU A 49 47.64 -137.30 -4.42
C GLU A 49 46.35 -136.47 -4.48
N HIS A 50 45.51 -136.44 -3.42
CA HIS A 50 44.20 -135.75 -3.44
C HIS A 50 44.20 -134.39 -2.71
N LEU A 51 45.31 -133.99 -2.09
CA LEU A 51 45.45 -132.66 -1.45
C LEU A 51 46.06 -131.63 -2.40
N GLN A 52 45.70 -131.69 -3.69
CA GLN A 52 45.75 -130.51 -4.54
C GLN A 52 44.75 -129.52 -3.95
N VAL A 53 45.23 -128.34 -3.54
CA VAL A 53 44.46 -127.28 -2.88
C VAL A 53 43.39 -126.75 -3.84
N VAL A 54 42.30 -127.50 -4.00
CA VAL A 54 41.08 -127.09 -4.68
C VAL A 54 40.25 -126.36 -3.62
N PRO A 55 39.93 -125.07 -3.81
CA PRO A 55 39.06 -124.35 -2.90
C PRO A 55 37.74 -125.11 -2.71
N SER A 56 37.29 -125.24 -1.46
CA SER A 56 36.01 -125.89 -1.18
C SER A 56 34.85 -125.03 -1.69
N GLU A 57 33.72 -125.64 -2.05
CA GLU A 57 32.51 -124.89 -2.48
C GLU A 57 32.08 -123.83 -1.45
N LEU A 58 32.34 -124.08 -0.15
CA LEU A 58 32.07 -123.14 0.94
C LEU A 58 32.99 -121.91 0.92
N ASP A 59 34.25 -122.06 0.54
CA ASP A 59 35.21 -120.95 0.46
C ASP A 59 34.84 -119.99 -0.68
N ILE A 60 34.38 -120.54 -1.82
CA ILE A 60 33.87 -119.76 -2.95
C ILE A 60 32.62 -118.96 -2.55
N ILE A 61 31.67 -119.62 -1.86
CA ILE A 61 30.44 -118.97 -1.38
C ILE A 61 30.75 -117.86 -0.36
N LYS A 62 31.72 -118.08 0.53
CA LYS A 62 32.13 -117.09 1.53
C LYS A 62 32.75 -115.86 0.87
N GLN A 63 33.65 -116.06 -0.10
CA GLN A 63 34.28 -114.97 -0.84
C GLN A 63 33.25 -114.16 -1.65
N ASP A 64 32.29 -114.83 -2.27
CA ASP A 64 31.19 -114.17 -2.99
C ASP A 64 30.29 -113.35 -2.05
N PHE A 65 30.01 -113.87 -0.86
CA PHE A 65 29.24 -113.15 0.16
C PHE A 65 29.98 -111.90 0.63
N GLU A 66 31.27 -112.00 0.90
CA GLU A 66 32.11 -110.88 1.36
C GLU A 66 32.25 -109.79 0.28
N LYS A 67 32.39 -110.20 -1.00
CA LYS A 67 32.36 -109.28 -2.14
C LYS A 67 31.01 -108.55 -2.25
N LYS A 68 29.89 -109.28 -2.21
CA LYS A 68 28.54 -108.68 -2.23
C LYS A 68 28.28 -107.76 -1.04
N SER A 69 28.75 -108.14 0.16
CA SER A 69 28.64 -107.30 1.36
C SER A 69 29.42 -106.00 1.21
N SER A 70 30.61 -106.05 0.60
CA SER A 70 31.43 -104.86 0.31
C SER A 70 30.79 -103.95 -0.72
N GLU A 71 30.19 -104.52 -1.79
CA GLU A 71 29.44 -103.77 -2.80
C GLU A 71 28.20 -103.08 -2.19
N LEU A 72 27.46 -103.77 -1.33
CA LEU A 72 26.33 -103.19 -0.60
C LEU A 72 26.78 -102.09 0.36
N GLY A 73 27.90 -102.25 1.06
CA GLY A 73 28.48 -101.21 1.91
C GLY A 73 28.78 -99.93 1.15
N LYS A 74 29.46 -100.03 0.00
CA LYS A 74 29.74 -98.87 -0.88
C LYS A 74 28.46 -98.19 -1.37
N LYS A 75 27.42 -98.96 -1.68
CA LYS A 75 26.12 -98.42 -2.11
C LYS A 75 25.38 -97.71 -0.98
N ILE A 76 25.50 -98.18 0.25
CA ILE A 76 24.95 -97.50 1.44
C ILE A 76 25.68 -96.18 1.66
N GLU A 77 27.00 -96.16 1.60
CA GLU A 77 27.81 -94.94 1.76
C GLU A 77 27.47 -93.89 0.69
N GLN A 78 27.35 -94.29 -0.59
CA GLN A 78 26.90 -93.41 -1.66
C GLN A 78 25.51 -92.81 -1.40
N LEU A 79 24.55 -93.63 -0.95
CA LEU A 79 23.20 -93.16 -0.63
C LEU A 79 23.19 -92.21 0.57
N GLU A 80 24.07 -92.42 1.56
CA GLU A 80 24.24 -91.51 2.69
C GLU A 80 24.83 -90.16 2.25
N GLU A 81 25.84 -90.15 1.38
CA GLU A 81 26.39 -88.94 0.78
C GLU A 81 25.34 -88.18 -0.07
N GLU A 82 24.61 -88.88 -0.94
CA GLU A 82 23.54 -88.27 -1.75
C GLU A 82 22.45 -87.67 -0.87
N LYS A 83 22.05 -88.38 0.19
CA LYS A 83 21.08 -87.87 1.17
C LYS A 83 21.58 -86.61 1.87
N MET A 84 22.87 -86.55 2.24
CA MET A 84 23.47 -85.36 2.83
C MET A 84 23.50 -84.18 1.86
N ARG A 85 23.87 -84.43 0.59
CA ARG A 85 23.84 -83.40 -0.47
C ARG A 85 22.44 -82.85 -0.70
N LEU A 86 21.44 -83.73 -0.86
CA LEU A 86 20.05 -83.33 -1.02
C LEU A 86 19.50 -82.59 0.20
N GLY A 87 19.93 -82.95 1.42
CA GLY A 87 19.60 -82.22 2.63
C GLY A 87 20.07 -80.76 2.57
N LEU A 88 21.33 -80.54 2.15
CA LEU A 88 21.89 -79.20 1.97
C LEU A 88 21.15 -78.41 0.89
N ASP A 89 20.84 -79.02 -0.26
CA ASP A 89 20.10 -78.37 -1.34
C ASP A 89 18.70 -77.91 -0.89
N VAL A 90 18.01 -78.72 -0.08
CA VAL A 90 16.71 -78.35 0.49
C VAL A 90 16.83 -77.13 1.42
N ASP A 91 17.87 -77.10 2.27
CA ASP A 91 18.10 -75.98 3.18
C ASP A 91 18.48 -74.69 2.42
N ILE A 92 19.28 -74.79 1.35
CA ILE A 92 19.61 -73.67 0.46
C ILE A 92 18.33 -73.11 -0.18
N HIS A 93 17.52 -73.95 -0.82
CA HIS A 93 16.28 -73.51 -1.45
C HIS A 93 15.30 -72.89 -0.45
N LYS A 94 15.23 -73.42 0.78
CA LYS A 94 14.41 -72.85 1.85
C LYS A 94 14.87 -71.45 2.23
N MET A 95 16.19 -71.24 2.36
CA MET A 95 16.77 -69.93 2.66
C MET A 95 16.53 -68.92 1.53
N GLU A 96 16.68 -69.35 0.28
CA GLU A 96 16.40 -68.51 -0.90
C GLU A 96 14.92 -68.11 -0.98
N ALA A 97 14.01 -69.05 -0.78
CA ALA A 97 12.57 -68.77 -0.75
C ALA A 97 12.20 -67.78 0.36
N GLU A 98 12.82 -67.90 1.54
CA GLU A 98 12.59 -66.95 2.63
C GLU A 98 13.12 -65.55 2.30
N LYS A 99 14.30 -65.44 1.66
CA LYS A 99 14.86 -64.17 1.20
C LYS A 99 13.97 -63.51 0.15
N LEU A 100 13.47 -64.29 -0.82
CA LEU A 100 12.52 -63.81 -1.83
C LEU A 100 11.21 -63.33 -1.19
N ARG A 101 10.69 -64.06 -0.20
CA ARG A 101 9.49 -63.65 0.54
C ARG A 101 9.70 -62.31 1.25
N LYS A 102 10.83 -62.13 1.93
CA LYS A 102 11.18 -60.86 2.60
C LYS A 102 11.30 -59.72 1.60
N GLY A 103 11.99 -59.95 0.48
CA GLY A 103 12.12 -58.97 -0.60
C GLY A 103 10.76 -58.56 -1.19
N LYS A 104 9.86 -59.53 -1.43
CA LYS A 104 8.50 -59.26 -1.93
C LYS A 104 7.71 -58.38 -0.97
N ASN A 105 7.72 -58.70 0.32
CA ASN A 105 6.97 -57.93 1.32
C ASN A 105 7.45 -56.47 1.39
N ASN A 106 8.77 -56.23 1.36
CA ASN A 106 9.31 -54.88 1.35
C ASN A 106 8.85 -54.07 0.13
N VAL A 107 8.89 -54.68 -1.07
CA VAL A 107 8.42 -54.02 -2.31
C VAL A 107 6.92 -53.70 -2.24
N GLU A 108 6.13 -54.55 -1.61
CA GLU A 108 4.69 -54.34 -1.43
C GLU A 108 4.40 -53.21 -0.44
N GLU A 109 5.14 -53.11 0.66
CA GLU A 109 5.09 -51.98 1.60
C GLU A 109 5.50 -50.66 0.93
N ASP A 110 6.58 -50.66 0.14
CA ASP A 110 7.02 -49.48 -0.62
C ASP A 110 5.95 -49.03 -1.63
N LEU A 111 5.30 -49.97 -2.31
CA LEU A 111 4.22 -49.70 -3.25
C LEU A 111 3.01 -49.07 -2.55
N ASP A 112 2.64 -49.58 -1.38
CA ASP A 112 1.54 -49.02 -0.58
C ASP A 112 1.88 -47.63 -0.04
N SER A 113 3.12 -47.39 0.40
CA SER A 113 3.60 -46.06 0.78
C SER A 113 3.51 -45.07 -0.40
N LEU A 114 4.03 -45.45 -1.57
CA LEU A 114 3.98 -44.61 -2.77
C LEU A 114 2.54 -44.28 -3.19
N LYS A 115 1.62 -45.25 -3.08
CA LYS A 115 0.19 -45.07 -3.35
C LYS A 115 -0.46 -44.09 -2.38
N MET A 116 -0.06 -44.12 -1.10
CA MET A 116 -0.53 -43.16 -0.09
C MET A 116 0.00 -41.76 -0.35
N ASP A 117 1.29 -41.62 -0.68
CA ASP A 117 1.90 -40.34 -1.04
C ASP A 117 1.27 -39.72 -2.29
N TYR A 118 0.99 -40.54 -3.31
CA TYR A 118 0.30 -40.08 -4.52
C TYR A 118 -1.11 -39.55 -4.21
N LYS A 119 -1.88 -40.26 -3.37
CA LYS A 119 -3.21 -39.79 -2.93
C LYS A 119 -3.11 -38.46 -2.18
N LYS A 120 -2.13 -38.32 -1.28
CA LYS A 120 -1.88 -37.11 -0.51
C LYS A 120 -1.52 -35.93 -1.42
N LEU A 121 -0.61 -36.14 -2.39
CA LEU A 121 -0.24 -35.14 -3.38
C LEU A 121 -1.45 -34.66 -4.18
N ARG A 122 -2.29 -35.58 -4.66
CA ARG A 122 -3.51 -35.23 -5.42
C ARG A 122 -4.48 -34.39 -4.59
N LEU A 123 -4.64 -34.69 -3.30
CA LEU A 123 -5.46 -33.89 -2.39
C LEU A 123 -4.85 -32.51 -2.17
N SER A 124 -3.53 -32.41 -1.92
CA SER A 124 -2.84 -31.14 -1.78
C SER A 124 -2.96 -30.24 -3.01
N ILE A 125 -2.89 -30.79 -4.23
CA ILE A 125 -3.08 -30.04 -5.48
C ILE A 125 -4.50 -29.47 -5.58
N ARG A 126 -5.51 -30.22 -5.14
CA ARG A 126 -6.91 -29.76 -5.08
C ARG A 126 -7.09 -28.67 -4.03
N THR A 127 -6.53 -28.83 -2.84
CA THR A 127 -6.65 -27.87 -1.73
C THR A 127 -5.88 -26.57 -1.98
N ALA A 128 -4.69 -26.64 -2.56
CA ALA A 128 -3.89 -25.47 -2.91
C ALA A 128 -4.47 -24.68 -4.10
N CYS A 129 -5.64 -25.06 -4.61
CA CYS A 129 -6.27 -24.49 -5.81
C CYS A 129 -5.36 -24.49 -7.06
N LEU A 130 -4.24 -25.23 -7.03
CA LEU A 130 -3.37 -25.49 -8.16
C LEU A 130 -4.05 -26.41 -9.20
N GLY A 131 -5.18 -27.01 -8.83
CA GLY A 131 -6.05 -27.75 -9.74
C GLY A 131 -6.84 -26.89 -10.73
N LYS A 132 -6.66 -25.56 -10.77
CA LYS A 132 -7.20 -24.73 -11.86
C LYS A 132 -6.68 -25.27 -13.19
N THR A 133 -7.58 -25.60 -14.11
CA THR A 133 -7.19 -26.04 -15.44
C THR A 133 -6.54 -24.89 -16.20
N SER A 134 -5.62 -25.20 -17.11
CA SER A 134 -4.93 -24.19 -17.93
C SER A 134 -5.92 -23.29 -18.71
N GLU A 135 -7.10 -23.81 -19.02
CA GLU A 135 -8.23 -23.08 -19.61
C GLU A 135 -8.75 -21.96 -18.71
N GLN A 136 -8.93 -22.23 -17.40
CA GLN A 136 -9.40 -21.25 -16.43
C GLN A 136 -8.39 -20.11 -16.26
N TRP A 137 -7.10 -20.43 -16.21
CA TRP A 137 -6.04 -19.41 -16.19
C TRP A 137 -6.04 -18.55 -17.46
N ARG A 138 -6.23 -19.16 -18.63
CA ARG A 138 -6.37 -18.42 -19.89
C ARG A 138 -7.58 -17.49 -19.87
N GLN A 139 -8.69 -17.90 -19.28
CA GLN A 139 -9.89 -17.09 -19.16
C GLN A 139 -9.69 -15.92 -18.18
N GLU A 140 -9.11 -16.14 -17.00
CA GLU A 140 -8.79 -15.09 -16.03
C GLU A 140 -7.83 -14.05 -16.62
N ILE A 141 -6.80 -14.49 -17.35
CA ILE A 141 -5.87 -13.56 -18.04
C ILE A 141 -6.60 -12.72 -19.09
N LYS A 142 -7.56 -13.28 -19.83
CA LYS A 142 -8.38 -12.52 -20.79
C LYS A 142 -9.26 -11.50 -20.08
N GLU A 143 -9.89 -11.88 -18.98
CA GLU A 143 -10.73 -10.98 -18.18
C GLU A 143 -9.93 -9.82 -17.58
N GLU A 144 -8.74 -10.10 -17.02
CA GLU A 144 -7.86 -9.06 -16.52
C GLU A 144 -7.31 -8.16 -17.63
N LYS A 145 -7.03 -8.70 -18.83
CA LYS A 145 -6.68 -7.86 -19.99
C LYS A 145 -7.81 -6.90 -20.37
N ILE A 146 -9.06 -7.38 -20.42
CA ILE A 146 -10.22 -6.53 -20.72
C ILE A 146 -10.36 -5.43 -19.65
N LYS A 147 -10.17 -5.77 -18.36
CA LYS A 147 -10.19 -4.77 -17.28
C LYS A 147 -9.06 -3.75 -17.42
N ALA A 148 -7.85 -4.20 -17.75
CA ALA A 148 -6.71 -3.32 -17.98
C ALA A 148 -6.99 -2.34 -19.13
N ASP A 149 -7.53 -2.82 -20.25
CA ASP A 149 -7.91 -1.96 -21.39
C ASP A 149 -9.01 -0.95 -21.02
N GLN A 150 -9.95 -1.34 -20.15
CA GLN A 150 -10.96 -0.43 -19.61
C GLN A 150 -10.36 0.66 -18.73
N TRP A 151 -9.39 0.31 -17.88
CA TRP A 151 -8.67 1.28 -17.05
C TRP A 151 -7.82 2.21 -17.89
N GLU A 152 -7.16 1.71 -18.94
CA GLU A 152 -6.40 2.52 -19.87
C GLU A 152 -7.29 3.57 -20.55
N LYS A 153 -8.47 3.18 -21.05
CA LYS A 153 -9.43 4.15 -21.63
C LYS A 153 -9.84 5.23 -20.62
N LYS A 154 -10.15 4.85 -19.38
CA LYS A 154 -10.50 5.82 -18.32
C LYS A 154 -9.35 6.77 -18.02
N PHE A 155 -8.11 6.27 -18.06
CA PHE A 155 -6.93 7.08 -17.85
C PHE A 155 -6.76 8.11 -18.96
N GLN A 156 -6.89 7.70 -20.22
CA GLN A 156 -6.85 8.61 -21.38
C GLN A 156 -7.96 9.67 -21.33
N ASP A 157 -9.19 9.28 -20.96
CA ASP A 157 -10.30 10.21 -20.79
C ASP A 157 -10.02 11.24 -19.67
N ALA A 158 -9.45 10.79 -18.55
CA ALA A 158 -9.06 11.66 -17.44
C ALA A 158 -7.95 12.64 -17.86
N GLN A 159 -6.94 12.16 -18.58
CA GLN A 159 -5.86 12.99 -19.13
C GLN A 159 -6.38 14.05 -20.10
N GLY A 160 -7.37 13.70 -20.94
CA GLY A 160 -8.04 14.64 -21.85
C GLY A 160 -8.78 15.75 -21.09
N ARG A 161 -9.47 15.42 -19.99
CA ARG A 161 -10.13 16.41 -19.12
C ARG A 161 -9.13 17.32 -18.41
N GLU A 162 -8.03 16.75 -17.91
CA GLU A 162 -6.95 17.51 -17.27
C GLU A 162 -6.36 18.54 -18.23
N SER A 163 -6.04 18.12 -19.47
CA SER A 163 -5.54 19.00 -20.52
C SER A 163 -6.53 20.13 -20.85
N ALA A 164 -7.84 19.85 -20.83
CA ALA A 164 -8.88 20.85 -21.04
C ALA A 164 -8.97 21.86 -19.88
N LEU A 165 -8.85 21.38 -18.64
CA LEU A 165 -8.81 22.22 -17.44
C LEU A 165 -7.57 23.10 -17.39
N GLU A 166 -6.41 22.59 -17.82
CA GLU A 166 -5.19 23.39 -17.88
C GLU A 166 -5.32 24.55 -18.87
N LYS A 167 -5.94 24.31 -20.04
CA LYS A 167 -6.24 25.38 -21.01
C LYS A 167 -7.21 26.42 -20.45
N SER A 168 -8.25 26.00 -19.73
CA SER A 168 -9.21 26.95 -19.14
C SER A 168 -8.56 27.76 -18.01
N LEU A 169 -7.72 27.13 -17.18
CA LEU A 169 -6.93 27.82 -16.15
C LEU A 169 -5.98 28.86 -16.75
N LEU A 170 -5.29 28.53 -17.84
CA LEU A 170 -4.42 29.47 -18.54
C LEU A 170 -5.21 30.68 -19.06
N LYS A 171 -6.42 30.44 -19.61
CA LYS A 171 -7.32 31.51 -20.06
C LYS A 171 -7.75 32.40 -18.89
N CYS A 172 -8.19 31.82 -17.76
CA CYS A 172 -8.55 32.57 -16.57
C CYS A 172 -7.38 33.41 -16.03
N ARG A 173 -6.16 32.86 -16.05
CA ARG A 173 -4.95 33.58 -15.63
C ARG A 173 -4.67 34.80 -16.52
N ASN A 174 -4.90 34.68 -17.82
CA ASN A 174 -4.76 35.79 -18.75
C ASN A 174 -5.84 36.86 -18.54
N GLU A 175 -7.09 36.45 -18.33
CA GLU A 175 -8.20 37.36 -18.01
C GLU A 175 -7.95 38.11 -16.69
N GLU A 176 -7.47 37.41 -15.66
CA GLU A 176 -7.10 37.99 -14.37
C GLU A 176 -6.01 39.07 -14.54
N ALA A 177 -5.00 38.83 -15.38
CA ALA A 177 -3.95 39.81 -15.65
C ALA A 177 -4.51 41.08 -16.31
N ILE A 178 -5.45 40.94 -17.26
CA ILE A 178 -6.13 42.08 -17.91
C ILE A 178 -6.96 42.85 -16.88
N LEU A 179 -7.74 42.15 -16.03
CA LEU A 179 -8.54 42.79 -15.00
C LEU A 179 -7.68 43.54 -13.98
N LYS A 180 -6.56 42.95 -13.54
CA LYS A 180 -5.58 43.62 -12.68
C LYS A 180 -5.03 44.91 -13.31
N ALA A 181 -4.77 44.91 -14.61
CA ALA A 181 -4.33 46.11 -15.32
C ALA A 181 -5.42 47.20 -15.32
N ARG A 182 -6.68 46.83 -15.60
CA ARG A 182 -7.82 47.76 -15.58
C ARG A 182 -8.08 48.35 -14.20
N VAL A 183 -7.99 47.54 -13.14
CA VAL A 183 -8.13 48.04 -11.76
C VAL A 183 -7.09 49.11 -11.46
N LYS A 184 -5.82 48.87 -11.82
CA LYS A 184 -4.74 49.87 -11.65
C LYS A 184 -5.02 51.17 -12.42
N GLU A 185 -5.62 51.10 -13.60
CA GLU A 185 -5.99 52.28 -14.39
C GLU A 185 -7.14 53.07 -13.76
N ILE A 186 -8.17 52.37 -13.27
CA ILE A 186 -9.30 52.98 -12.56
C ILE A 186 -8.83 53.66 -11.27
N GLU A 187 -7.97 53.01 -10.49
CA GLU A 187 -7.39 53.57 -9.26
C GLU A 187 -6.66 54.90 -9.53
N ARG A 188 -5.84 54.96 -10.59
CA ARG A 188 -5.16 56.19 -11.01
C ARG A 188 -6.15 57.29 -11.40
N SER A 189 -7.16 56.94 -12.20
CA SER A 189 -8.18 57.88 -12.67
C SER A 189 -9.01 58.44 -11.51
N LEU A 190 -9.38 57.59 -10.56
CA LEU A 190 -10.12 57.97 -9.35
C LEU A 190 -9.30 58.90 -8.47
N HIS A 191 -8.02 58.58 -8.24
CA HIS A 191 -7.11 59.46 -7.48
C HIS A 191 -7.01 60.84 -8.14
N LEU A 192 -6.85 60.90 -9.47
CA LEU A 192 -6.77 62.16 -10.21
C LEU A 192 -8.07 62.97 -10.10
N CYS A 193 -9.23 62.32 -10.25
CA CYS A 193 -10.54 62.97 -10.13
C CYS A 193 -10.75 63.54 -8.72
N ARG A 194 -10.46 62.76 -7.67
CA ARG A 194 -10.57 63.20 -6.28
C ARG A 194 -9.67 64.41 -6.00
N SER A 195 -8.43 64.39 -6.48
CA SER A 195 -7.49 65.51 -6.34
C SER A 195 -7.97 66.76 -7.08
N ARG A 196 -8.47 66.63 -8.32
CA ARG A 196 -9.04 67.75 -9.09
C ARG A 196 -10.27 68.36 -8.43
N ASN A 197 -11.20 67.52 -7.95
CA ASN A 197 -12.40 68.01 -7.27
C ASN A 197 -12.02 68.81 -6.02
N SER A 198 -11.11 68.28 -5.18
CA SER A 198 -10.61 69.00 -4.02
C SER A 198 -9.92 70.32 -4.39
N MET A 199 -9.09 70.34 -5.45
CA MET A 199 -8.45 71.58 -5.93
C MET A 199 -9.47 72.60 -6.44
N ASN A 200 -10.52 72.17 -7.13
CA ASN A 200 -11.57 73.04 -7.65
C ASN A 200 -12.42 73.63 -6.52
N GLU A 201 -12.79 72.84 -5.52
CA GLU A 201 -13.49 73.30 -4.33
C GLU A 201 -12.67 74.34 -3.57
N LEU A 202 -11.37 74.07 -3.34
CA LEU A 202 -10.47 75.02 -2.71
C LEU A 202 -10.33 76.32 -3.51
N ARG A 203 -10.19 76.23 -4.84
CA ARG A 203 -10.11 77.39 -5.72
C ARG A 203 -11.38 78.24 -5.66
N ALA A 204 -12.56 77.62 -5.71
CA ALA A 204 -13.83 78.32 -5.59
C ALA A 204 -13.97 79.03 -4.24
N SER A 205 -13.55 78.37 -3.15
CA SER A 205 -13.55 78.98 -1.82
C SER A 205 -12.59 80.19 -1.73
N LEU A 206 -11.41 80.10 -2.34
CA LEU A 206 -10.43 81.18 -2.39
C LEU A 206 -10.99 82.40 -3.14
N SER A 207 -11.56 82.20 -4.34
CA SER A 207 -12.18 83.29 -5.09
C SER A 207 -13.32 83.96 -4.31
N LYS A 208 -14.08 83.20 -3.53
CA LYS A 208 -15.12 83.76 -2.67
C LYS A 208 -14.55 84.61 -1.53
N ILE A 209 -13.43 84.19 -0.94
CA ILE A 209 -12.73 84.96 0.09
C ILE A 209 -12.19 86.27 -0.49
N GLU A 210 -11.62 86.24 -1.70
CA GLU A 210 -11.12 87.44 -2.38
C GLU A 210 -12.24 88.44 -2.66
N GLU A 211 -13.40 87.98 -3.17
CA GLU A 211 -14.58 88.83 -3.40
C GLU A 211 -15.09 89.46 -2.09
N LEU A 212 -15.15 88.69 -1.00
CA LEU A 212 -15.56 89.22 0.30
C LEU A 212 -14.55 90.24 0.85
N LYS A 213 -13.26 90.03 0.61
CA LYS A 213 -12.21 90.95 1.02
C LYS A 213 -12.31 92.29 0.29
N GLU A 214 -12.61 92.28 -1.01
CA GLU A 214 -12.85 93.49 -1.79
C GLU A 214 -14.06 94.27 -1.26
N LYS A 215 -15.18 93.58 -1.02
CA LYS A 215 -16.39 94.19 -0.43
C LYS A 215 -16.15 94.79 0.96
N ILE A 216 -15.33 94.14 1.79
CA ILE A 216 -14.94 94.71 3.09
C ILE A 216 -14.19 96.02 2.88
N GLY A 217 -13.24 96.07 1.93
CA GLY A 217 -12.52 97.30 1.59
C GLY A 217 -13.44 98.42 1.12
N GLU A 218 -14.39 98.14 0.23
CA GLU A 218 -15.39 99.13 -0.22
C GLU A 218 -16.24 99.67 0.94
N LEU A 219 -16.65 98.79 1.87
CA LEU A 219 -17.41 99.18 3.05
C LEU A 219 -16.57 99.99 4.03
N GLU A 220 -15.29 99.65 4.21
CA GLU A 220 -14.34 100.43 5.03
C GLU A 220 -14.16 101.84 4.47
N ASP A 221 -13.96 101.98 3.15
CA ASP A 221 -13.86 103.27 2.48
C ASP A 221 -15.16 104.09 2.62
N ALA A 222 -16.33 103.44 2.43
CA ALA A 222 -17.63 104.08 2.61
C ALA A 222 -17.86 104.53 4.06
N LEU A 223 -17.44 103.73 5.05
CA LEU A 223 -17.48 104.10 6.46
C LEU A 223 -16.59 105.30 6.74
N GLN A 224 -15.37 105.34 6.21
CA GLN A 224 -14.48 106.51 6.36
C GLN A 224 -15.09 107.79 5.76
N ILE A 225 -15.71 107.70 4.58
CA ILE A 225 -16.40 108.84 3.96
C ILE A 225 -17.56 109.30 4.84
N ARG A 226 -18.41 108.37 5.31
CA ARG A 226 -19.56 108.70 6.16
C ARG A 226 -19.11 109.34 7.48
N ASP A 227 -18.07 108.82 8.10
CA ASP A 227 -17.55 109.37 9.36
C ASP A 227 -16.96 110.77 9.13
N ARG A 228 -16.27 111.01 8.00
CA ARG A 228 -15.81 112.34 7.60
C ARG A 228 -16.96 113.31 7.35
N ASP A 229 -17.99 112.86 6.62
CA ASP A 229 -19.17 113.67 6.31
C ASP A 229 -20.00 113.98 7.57
N TYR A 230 -20.06 113.04 8.53
CA TYR A 230 -20.64 113.26 9.85
C TYR A 230 -19.87 114.34 10.62
N ILE A 231 -18.53 114.22 10.72
CA ILE A 231 -17.67 115.22 11.37
C ILE A 231 -17.81 116.60 10.69
N MET A 232 -17.83 116.63 9.35
CA MET A 232 -18.00 117.85 8.57
C MET A 232 -19.38 118.47 8.78
N GLY A 233 -20.45 117.66 8.78
CA GLY A 233 -21.81 118.10 9.05
C GLY A 233 -21.95 118.70 10.45
N GLU A 234 -21.36 118.06 11.47
CA GLU A 234 -21.31 118.58 12.83
C GLU A 234 -20.59 119.93 12.90
N ALA A 235 -19.41 120.05 12.28
CA ALA A 235 -18.68 121.31 12.19
C ALA A 235 -19.46 122.43 11.47
N VAL A 236 -20.19 122.09 10.39
CA VAL A 236 -21.05 123.05 9.67
C VAL A 236 -22.22 123.50 10.54
N THR A 237 -22.86 122.58 11.28
CA THR A 237 -23.95 122.95 12.22
C THR A 237 -23.45 123.89 13.32
N GLN A 238 -22.29 123.58 13.93
CA GLN A 238 -21.65 124.47 14.90
C GLN A 238 -21.30 125.84 14.31
N ALA A 239 -20.76 125.88 13.08
CA ALA A 239 -20.43 127.14 12.40
C ALA A 239 -21.69 127.98 12.09
N ARG A 240 -22.82 127.34 11.75
CA ARG A 240 -24.11 128.01 11.53
C ARG A 240 -24.66 128.60 12.83
N GLU A 241 -24.62 127.86 13.93
CA GLU A 241 -25.04 128.37 15.25
C GLU A 241 -24.25 129.62 15.65
N VAL A 242 -22.93 129.60 15.47
CA VAL A 242 -22.06 130.77 15.70
C VAL A 242 -22.44 131.93 14.79
N ALA A 243 -22.70 131.68 13.50
CA ALA A 243 -23.12 132.70 12.55
C ALA A 243 -24.47 133.33 12.92
N ASP A 244 -25.46 132.54 13.32
CA ASP A 244 -26.77 133.01 13.77
C ASP A 244 -26.67 133.85 15.07
N HIS A 245 -25.78 133.45 15.99
CA HIS A 245 -25.46 134.25 17.17
C HIS A 245 -24.83 135.60 16.80
N LEU A 246 -23.86 135.61 15.87
CA LEU A 246 -23.26 136.84 15.35
C LEU A 246 -24.29 137.74 14.63
N GLN A 247 -25.21 137.15 13.87
CA GLN A 247 -26.32 137.85 13.21
C GLN A 247 -27.21 138.55 14.24
N THR A 248 -27.56 137.85 15.31
CA THR A 248 -28.38 138.40 16.41
C THR A 248 -27.67 139.57 17.09
N LEU A 249 -26.37 139.42 17.39
CA LEU A 249 -25.53 140.49 17.95
C LEU A 249 -25.40 141.68 17.00
N ALA A 250 -25.34 141.46 15.67
CA ALA A 250 -25.29 142.54 14.69
C ALA A 250 -26.59 143.35 14.64
N VAL A 251 -27.76 142.70 14.73
CA VAL A 251 -29.04 143.42 14.83
C VAL A 251 -29.12 144.24 16.12
N GLN A 252 -28.69 143.67 17.25
CA GLN A 252 -28.58 144.41 18.51
C GLN A 252 -27.60 145.59 18.39
N ALA A 253 -26.49 145.39 17.67
CA ALA A 253 -25.51 146.42 17.41
C ALA A 253 -26.08 147.56 16.55
N ASP A 254 -26.86 147.27 15.51
CA ASP A 254 -27.55 148.28 14.69
C ASP A 254 -28.56 149.10 15.53
N ILE A 255 -29.33 148.43 16.40
CA ILE A 255 -30.26 149.09 17.34
C ILE A 255 -29.50 150.03 18.30
N LEU A 256 -28.38 149.56 18.87
CA LEU A 256 -27.56 150.36 19.77
C LEU A 256 -26.81 151.49 19.04
N SER A 257 -26.38 151.27 17.80
CA SER A 257 -25.71 152.29 16.98
C SER A 257 -26.65 153.46 16.69
N LEU A 258 -27.90 153.20 16.32
CA LEU A 258 -28.94 154.22 16.15
C LEU A 258 -29.21 155.02 17.44
N LYS A 259 -29.04 154.38 18.60
CA LYS A 259 -29.26 155.02 19.90
C LYS A 259 -28.10 155.95 20.32
N TYR A 260 -26.87 155.66 19.90
CA TYR A 260 -25.66 156.33 20.41
C TYR A 260 -24.98 157.25 19.39
N GLU A 261 -25.58 157.48 18.22
CA GLU A 261 -25.01 158.31 17.15
C GLU A 261 -24.95 159.82 17.47
N SER A 262 -25.34 160.26 18.67
CA SER A 262 -25.65 161.69 18.91
C SER A 262 -24.95 162.44 20.05
N GLU A 263 -24.14 161.88 20.97
CA GLU A 263 -23.81 162.68 22.20
C GLU A 263 -22.40 162.62 22.86
N SER A 264 -21.38 161.84 22.42
CA SER A 264 -20.05 161.89 23.09
C SER A 264 -18.85 161.31 22.30
N SER A 265 -17.61 161.73 22.61
CA SER A 265 -16.37 161.15 22.05
C SER A 265 -16.25 159.64 22.28
N ARG A 266 -16.77 159.14 23.41
CA ARG A 266 -16.85 157.71 23.75
C ARG A 266 -17.92 156.96 22.94
N GLY A 267 -18.97 157.66 22.50
CA GLY A 267 -19.98 157.11 21.59
C GLY A 267 -19.41 156.81 20.20
N ARG A 268 -18.43 157.59 19.73
CA ARG A 268 -17.73 157.33 18.46
C ARG A 268 -16.87 156.07 18.49
N GLU A 269 -16.18 155.79 19.59
CA GLU A 269 -15.46 154.51 19.76
C GLU A 269 -16.41 153.32 19.80
N LEU A 270 -17.54 153.46 20.50
CA LEU A 270 -18.56 152.41 20.58
C LEU A 270 -19.16 152.12 19.19
N ALA A 271 -19.49 153.16 18.42
CA ALA A 271 -19.95 153.02 17.04
C ALA A 271 -18.90 152.34 16.14
N SER A 272 -17.61 152.64 16.32
CA SER A 272 -16.52 151.99 15.57
C SER A 272 -16.42 150.49 15.88
N LEU A 273 -16.61 150.09 17.13
CA LEU A 273 -16.65 148.67 17.52
C LEU A 273 -17.89 147.95 16.98
N LEU A 274 -19.05 148.60 16.98
CA LEU A 274 -20.27 148.04 16.40
C LEU A 274 -20.16 147.86 14.88
N MET A 275 -19.49 148.78 14.18
CA MET A 275 -19.18 148.63 12.75
C MET A 275 -18.23 147.46 12.47
N ARG A 276 -17.30 147.13 13.38
CA ARG A 276 -16.47 145.92 13.27
C ARG A 276 -17.29 144.64 13.46
N VAL A 277 -18.21 144.61 14.43
CA VAL A 277 -19.14 143.48 14.61
C VAL A 277 -19.98 143.26 13.35
N LYS A 278 -20.45 144.35 12.74
CA LYS A 278 -21.19 144.32 11.47
C LYS A 278 -20.34 143.78 10.31
N ALA A 279 -19.10 144.24 10.18
CA ALA A 279 -18.18 143.75 9.16
C ALA A 279 -17.87 142.24 9.31
N LEU A 280 -17.70 141.77 10.55
CA LEU A 280 -17.50 140.35 10.84
C LEU A 280 -18.72 139.50 10.47
N SER A 281 -19.94 140.01 10.71
CA SER A 281 -21.19 139.33 10.30
C SER A 281 -21.33 139.22 8.77
N ILE A 282 -20.99 140.28 8.02
CA ILE A 282 -21.04 140.27 6.55
C ILE A 282 -20.03 139.28 5.99
N ASN A 283 -18.81 139.24 6.54
CA ASN A 283 -17.80 138.27 6.13
C ASN A 283 -18.21 136.84 6.48
N ALA A 284 -18.77 136.58 7.66
CA ALA A 284 -19.24 135.24 8.04
C ALA A 284 -20.31 134.70 7.07
N LYS A 285 -21.19 135.57 6.54
CA LYS A 285 -22.18 135.19 5.51
C LYS A 285 -21.58 134.85 4.15
N SER A 286 -20.41 135.37 3.79
CA SER A 286 -19.82 135.07 2.48
C SER A 286 -19.19 133.67 2.41
N TYR A 287 -19.11 132.95 3.53
CA TYR A 287 -18.49 131.63 3.64
C TYR A 287 -19.48 130.51 4.00
N MET A 288 -20.78 130.80 4.01
CA MET A 288 -21.90 129.86 4.17
C MET A 288 -22.60 129.65 2.83
#